data_AF-A0A0D6LTF6-F1
#
_entry.id   AF-A0A0D6LTF6-F1
#
_cell.length_a   1.000
_cell.length_b   1.000
_cell.length_c   1.000
_cell.angle_alpha   90.00
_cell.angle_beta   90.00
_cell.angle_gamma   90.00
#
_symmetry.space_group_name_H-M   'P 1'
#
loop_
_entity.id
_entity.type
_entity.pdbx_description
1 polymer ?
#
loop_
_entity_poly.entity_id
_entity_poly.type
_entity_poly.pdbx_seq_one_letter_code
_entity_poly.pdbx_strand_id
1 'polypeptide(L)'
;MVLFVTLALVVFCSSSLASAPKGYESALKGCDGHDATLAVIRGPISLELFKQHPELHNMDYSCKLEKRVHEAIGQSNPQDYLERKYEGEYNWYFEYEEPKSDQSDDFFKNAVKSWEERYNTVNHVGIPVYQPYGFGCAGVLKGPNSKVACVFGAKL
;
A
#
# COMPACT_ATOMS: atom_id res chain seq x y z
N MET A 1 4.61 62.58 2.95
CA MET A 1 4.12 62.24 4.31
C MET A 1 3.00 61.21 4.17
N VAL A 2 2.84 60.36 5.19
CA VAL A 2 2.08 59.08 5.26
C VAL A 2 2.84 57.93 4.58
N LEU A 3 3.66 57.09 5.26
CA LEU A 3 3.62 56.30 6.50
C LEU A 3 2.93 54.91 6.33
N PHE A 4 3.79 53.88 6.21
CA PHE A 4 3.73 52.48 6.69
C PHE A 4 2.43 51.65 6.57
N VAL A 5 2.53 50.47 5.93
CA VAL A 5 2.40 49.15 6.60
C VAL A 5 3.32 48.14 5.91
N THR A 6 4.41 47.76 6.57
CA THR A 6 5.06 46.46 6.39
C THR A 6 4.23 45.42 7.12
N LEU A 7 3.73 44.42 6.41
CA LEU A 7 3.28 43.17 7.03
C LEU A 7 4.11 42.02 6.46
N ALA A 8 5.19 41.70 7.15
CA ALA A 8 5.73 40.36 7.14
C ALA A 8 4.85 39.51 8.04
N LEU A 9 4.31 38.38 7.56
CA LEU A 9 4.21 37.16 8.36
C LEU A 9 3.81 35.94 7.49
N VAL A 10 4.82 35.11 7.23
CA VAL A 10 4.82 33.65 7.43
C VAL A 10 3.69 32.85 6.79
N VAL A 11 4.01 32.15 5.69
CA VAL A 11 3.74 30.71 5.63
C VAL A 11 5.03 30.00 5.29
N PHE A 12 5.49 29.20 6.24
CA PHE A 12 6.56 28.23 6.12
C PHE A 12 6.39 27.40 4.85
N CYS A 13 7.38 27.43 3.96
CA CYS A 13 7.62 26.33 3.00
C CYS A 13 9.13 26.14 2.83
N SER A 14 9.87 26.14 3.95
CA SER A 14 11.25 25.67 3.95
C SER A 14 11.27 24.21 4.38
N SER A 15 11.62 23.36 3.40
CA SER A 15 12.47 22.18 3.59
C SER A 15 11.85 20.99 4.32
N SER A 16 11.00 20.25 3.63
CA SER A 16 11.35 18.86 3.30
C SER A 16 10.46 18.39 2.16
N LEU A 17 11.00 18.38 0.93
CA LEU A 17 10.76 17.21 0.09
C LEU A 17 11.48 16.07 0.83
N ALA A 18 10.87 15.62 1.93
CA ALA A 18 11.40 14.57 2.77
C ALA A 18 11.61 13.40 1.83
N SER A 19 12.81 12.81 1.87
CA SER A 19 13.09 11.51 1.27
C SER A 19 11.91 10.61 1.57
N ALA A 20 10.99 10.48 0.62
CA ALA A 20 9.83 9.66 0.86
C ALA A 20 10.36 8.23 0.90
N PRO A 21 9.79 7.35 1.72
CA PRO A 21 10.14 5.94 1.69
C PRO A 21 10.25 5.48 0.24
N LYS A 22 11.31 4.75 -0.11
CA LYS A 22 11.59 4.32 -1.50
C LYS A 22 10.35 3.62 -2.11
N GLY A 23 9.63 2.87 -1.28
CA GLY A 23 8.35 2.27 -1.66
C GLY A 23 7.28 3.28 -2.07
N TYR A 24 7.14 4.39 -1.36
CA TYR A 24 6.20 5.45 -1.70
C TYR A 24 6.58 6.14 -3.01
N GLU A 25 7.86 6.44 -3.21
CA GLU A 25 8.33 7.01 -4.49
C GLU A 25 8.04 6.08 -5.67
N SER A 26 8.23 4.77 -5.48
CA SER A 26 7.92 3.78 -6.52
C SER A 26 6.43 3.63 -6.78
N ALA A 27 5.58 3.74 -5.74
CA ALA A 27 4.13 3.75 -5.87
C ALA A 27 3.65 4.98 -6.68
N LEU A 28 4.29 6.14 -6.52
CA LEU A 28 3.96 7.34 -7.27
C LEU A 28 4.35 7.29 -8.76
N LYS A 29 5.28 6.42 -9.16
CA LYS A 29 5.70 6.28 -10.57
C LYS A 29 4.61 5.69 -11.47
N GLY A 30 3.57 5.10 -10.89
CA GLY A 30 2.47 4.53 -11.65
C GLY A 30 2.78 3.13 -12.20
N CYS A 31 1.73 2.42 -12.60
CA CYS A 31 1.82 1.17 -13.36
C CYS A 31 1.20 1.36 -14.73
N ASP A 32 1.68 0.59 -15.72
CA ASP A 32 1.10 0.60 -17.07
C ASP A 32 -0.35 0.10 -17.02
N GLY A 33 -1.28 0.91 -17.55
CA GLY A 33 -2.71 0.62 -17.59
C GLY A 33 -3.58 1.72 -16.98
N HIS A 34 -4.81 1.88 -17.48
CA HIS A 34 -5.75 2.93 -17.07
C HIS A 34 -6.85 2.41 -16.13
N ASP A 35 -6.48 1.71 -15.05
CA ASP A 35 -7.42 1.42 -13.97
C ASP A 35 -7.35 2.51 -12.89
N ALA A 36 -8.38 3.35 -12.85
CA ALA A 36 -8.47 4.46 -11.91
C ALA A 36 -8.57 3.98 -10.44
N THR A 37 -9.18 2.82 -10.20
CA THR A 37 -9.28 2.25 -8.84
C THR A 37 -7.91 1.80 -8.34
N LEU A 38 -7.13 1.12 -9.18
CA LEU A 38 -5.76 0.74 -8.81
C LEU A 38 -4.89 1.97 -8.49
N ALA A 39 -4.99 3.03 -9.30
CA ALA A 39 -4.26 4.27 -9.08
C ALA A 39 -4.63 4.95 -7.74
N VAL A 40 -5.92 4.98 -7.39
CA VAL A 40 -6.41 5.59 -6.14
C VAL A 40 -6.04 4.77 -4.90
N ILE A 41 -5.87 3.46 -5.02
CA ILE A 41 -5.44 2.60 -3.90
C ILE A 41 -3.95 2.73 -3.64
N ARG A 42 -3.13 2.69 -4.71
CA ARG A 42 -1.68 2.54 -4.67
C ARG A 42 -0.97 3.52 -3.73
N GLY A 43 -1.23 4.82 -3.87
CA GLY A 43 -0.59 5.85 -3.07
C GLY A 43 -1.00 5.80 -1.59
N PRO A 44 -2.31 5.95 -1.28
CA PRO A 44 -2.80 5.96 0.10
C PRO A 44 -2.46 4.70 0.90
N ILE A 45 -2.60 3.49 0.33
CA ILE A 45 -2.26 2.26 1.07
C ILE A 45 -0.75 2.17 1.35
N SER A 46 0.09 2.60 0.40
CA SER A 46 1.55 2.63 0.60
C SER A 46 1.93 3.62 1.69
N LEU A 47 1.28 4.80 1.72
CA LEU A 47 1.52 5.81 2.75
C LEU A 47 1.19 5.26 4.15
N GLU A 48 0.02 4.65 4.31
CA GLU A 48 -0.39 4.08 5.60
C GLU A 48 0.47 2.88 5.99
N LEU A 49 0.88 2.05 5.02
CA LEU A 49 1.78 0.92 5.25
C LEU A 49 3.11 1.39 5.86
N PHE A 50 3.80 2.36 5.25
CA PHE A 50 5.10 2.80 5.74
C PHE A 50 5.03 3.66 7.01
N LYS A 51 3.88 4.30 7.25
CA LYS A 51 3.64 5.04 8.48
C LYS A 51 3.48 4.09 9.68
N GLN A 52 2.77 2.98 9.50
CA GLN A 52 2.52 1.99 10.56
C GLN A 52 3.65 0.95 10.69
N HIS A 53 4.33 0.65 9.58
CA HIS A 53 5.45 -0.29 9.48
C HIS A 53 6.69 0.37 8.84
N PRO A 54 7.39 1.28 9.56
CA PRO A 54 8.55 1.99 9.03
C PRO A 54 9.68 1.04 8.59
N GLU A 55 9.78 -0.15 9.16
CA GLU A 55 10.76 -1.19 8.76
C GLU A 55 10.61 -1.61 7.29
N LEU A 56 9.44 -1.42 6.68
CA LEU A 56 9.16 -1.77 5.29
C LEU A 56 9.52 -0.66 4.28
N HIS A 57 10.05 0.49 4.72
CA HIS A 57 10.29 1.68 3.86
C HIS A 57 11.13 1.44 2.60
N ASN A 58 11.97 0.41 2.59
CA ASN A 58 12.83 0.03 1.46
C ASN A 58 12.15 -0.91 0.46
N MET A 59 10.96 -1.39 0.76
CA MET A 59 10.21 -2.29 -0.11
C MET A 59 9.64 -1.52 -1.30
N ASP A 60 9.91 -1.99 -2.51
CA ASP A 60 9.43 -1.33 -3.71
C ASP A 60 8.01 -1.77 -4.07
N TYR A 61 7.19 -0.84 -4.54
CA TYR A 61 5.93 -1.15 -5.20
C TYR A 61 6.20 -1.87 -6.52
N SER A 62 5.45 -2.94 -6.80
CA SER A 62 5.60 -3.80 -7.97
C SER A 62 4.28 -3.90 -8.73
N CYS A 63 4.27 -3.36 -9.94
CA CYS A 63 3.12 -3.45 -10.85
C CYS A 63 2.77 -4.89 -11.23
N LYS A 64 3.77 -5.78 -11.25
CA LYS A 64 3.51 -7.21 -11.44
C LYS A 64 2.72 -7.78 -10.26
N LEU A 65 3.09 -7.45 -9.02
CA LEU A 65 2.36 -7.91 -7.83
C LEU A 65 0.98 -7.26 -7.74
N GLU A 66 0.83 -5.98 -8.12
CA GLU A 66 -0.48 -5.31 -8.23
C GLU A 66 -1.41 -6.09 -9.15
N LYS A 67 -0.92 -6.47 -10.33
CA LYS A 67 -1.69 -7.29 -11.29
C LYS A 67 -2.08 -8.65 -10.69
N ARG A 68 -1.18 -9.33 -9.96
CA ARG A 68 -1.50 -10.60 -9.29
C ARG A 68 -2.63 -10.45 -8.30
N VAL A 69 -2.59 -9.41 -7.47
CA VAL A 69 -3.63 -9.14 -6.48
C VAL A 69 -4.96 -8.84 -7.16
N HIS A 70 -4.93 -8.04 -8.23
CA HIS A 70 -6.11 -7.70 -9.00
C HIS A 70 -6.79 -8.95 -9.59
N GLU A 71 -6.02 -9.94 -10.02
CA GLU A 71 -6.55 -11.22 -10.51
C GLU A 71 -7.03 -12.15 -9.38
N ALA A 72 -6.38 -12.09 -8.21
CA ALA A 72 -6.66 -12.96 -7.06
C ALA A 72 -7.86 -12.52 -6.22
N ILE A 73 -8.08 -11.20 -6.06
CA ILE A 73 -9.09 -10.64 -5.14
C ILE A 73 -10.54 -11.03 -5.48
N GLY A 74 -10.80 -11.40 -6.74
CA GLY A 74 -12.10 -11.89 -7.20
C GLY A 74 -12.30 -13.40 -7.04
N GLN A 75 -11.29 -14.13 -6.57
CA GLN A 75 -11.34 -15.59 -6.44
C GLN A 75 -11.99 -16.00 -5.11
N SER A 76 -12.57 -17.21 -5.06
CA SER A 76 -13.18 -17.75 -3.84
C SER A 76 -12.15 -18.03 -2.73
N ASN A 77 -10.91 -18.36 -3.12
CA ASN A 77 -9.77 -18.45 -2.21
C ASN A 77 -8.55 -17.78 -2.88
N PRO A 78 -8.30 -16.48 -2.61
CA PRO A 78 -7.22 -15.73 -3.23
C PRO A 78 -5.81 -16.27 -2.93
N GLN A 79 -5.56 -16.77 -1.71
CA GLN A 79 -4.26 -17.33 -1.34
C GLN A 79 -3.98 -18.62 -2.13
N ASP A 80 -4.91 -19.57 -2.15
CA ASP A 80 -4.78 -20.82 -2.93
C ASP A 80 -4.66 -20.55 -4.45
N TYR A 81 -5.29 -19.48 -4.94
CA TYR A 81 -5.13 -19.06 -6.32
C TYR A 81 -3.68 -18.63 -6.61
N LEU A 82 -3.11 -17.79 -5.75
CA LEU A 82 -1.73 -17.31 -5.91
C LEU A 82 -0.73 -18.45 -5.82
N GLU A 83 -0.88 -19.35 -4.86
CA GLU A 83 0.00 -20.50 -4.67
C GLU A 83 -0.01 -21.47 -5.85
N ARG A 84 -1.18 -21.71 -6.46
CA ARG A 84 -1.29 -22.58 -7.65
C ARG A 84 -0.82 -21.90 -8.94
N LYS A 85 -1.08 -20.61 -9.09
CA LYS A 85 -0.76 -19.89 -10.34
C LYS A 85 0.71 -19.46 -10.40
N TYR A 86 1.31 -19.15 -9.25
CA TYR A 86 2.68 -18.70 -9.09
C TYR A 86 3.44 -19.68 -8.18
N GLU A 87 3.38 -20.96 -8.54
CA GLU A 87 4.01 -22.04 -7.78
C GLU A 87 5.52 -21.78 -7.59
N GLY A 88 6.01 -22.01 -6.36
CA GLY A 88 7.39 -21.76 -5.99
C GLY A 88 7.71 -20.29 -5.66
N GLU A 89 6.75 -19.38 -5.85
CA GLU A 89 6.88 -17.99 -5.43
C GLU A 89 6.20 -17.77 -4.07
N TYR A 90 6.96 -17.27 -3.10
CA TYR A 90 6.41 -16.86 -1.81
C TYR A 90 5.56 -15.59 -1.99
N ASN A 91 4.23 -15.76 -1.89
CA ASN A 91 3.25 -14.69 -1.94
C ASN A 91 2.46 -14.68 -0.63
N TRP A 92 2.51 -13.58 0.11
CA TRP A 92 1.68 -13.38 1.29
C TRP A 92 0.52 -12.46 0.92
N TYR A 93 -0.70 -13.01 0.92
CA TYR A 93 -1.92 -12.28 0.62
C TYR A 93 -2.54 -11.70 1.89
N PHE A 94 -2.78 -10.40 1.89
CA PHE A 94 -3.45 -9.67 2.95
C PHE A 94 -4.68 -8.99 2.37
N GLU A 95 -5.84 -9.16 3.00
CA GLU A 95 -7.10 -8.57 2.53
C GLU A 95 -7.80 -7.88 3.69
N TYR A 96 -8.48 -6.79 3.36
CA TYR A 96 -9.38 -6.08 4.23
C TYR A 96 -10.65 -5.73 3.45
N GLU A 97 -11.79 -6.06 4.03
CA GLU A 97 -13.11 -5.64 3.55
C GLU A 97 -13.72 -4.71 4.60
N GLU A 98 -14.17 -3.54 4.15
CA GLU A 98 -14.73 -2.54 5.03
C GLU A 98 -16.02 -3.10 5.69
N PRO A 99 -16.14 -3.03 7.03
CA PRO A 99 -17.37 -3.41 7.69
C PRO A 99 -18.54 -2.58 7.16
N LYS A 100 -19.67 -3.25 6.85
CA LYS A 100 -20.85 -2.63 6.21
C LYS A 100 -21.46 -1.44 6.96
N SER A 101 -21.16 -1.28 8.26
CA SER A 101 -21.71 -0.22 9.12
C SER A 101 -20.86 1.04 9.17
N ASP A 102 -19.60 0.99 8.74
CA ASP A 102 -18.63 2.03 9.04
C ASP A 102 -17.96 2.46 7.73
N GLN A 103 -18.51 3.47 7.05
CA GLN A 103 -17.75 4.18 6.03
C GLN A 103 -16.72 5.03 6.75
N SER A 104 -15.46 4.60 6.70
CA SER A 104 -14.39 5.28 7.41
C SER A 104 -13.53 6.07 6.45
N ASP A 105 -13.33 7.36 6.72
CA ASP A 105 -12.26 8.14 6.08
C ASP A 105 -10.87 7.52 6.33
N ASP A 106 -10.77 6.64 7.34
CA ASP A 106 -9.58 5.88 7.72
C ASP A 106 -9.50 4.48 7.05
N PHE A 107 -10.24 4.20 5.96
CA PHE A 107 -10.26 2.88 5.29
C PHE A 107 -8.87 2.23 5.11
N PHE A 108 -7.91 2.94 4.50
CA PHE A 108 -6.56 2.41 4.26
C PHE A 108 -5.76 2.20 5.54
N LYS A 109 -5.95 3.06 6.54
CA LYS A 109 -5.30 2.94 7.85
C LYS A 109 -5.81 1.71 8.59
N ASN A 110 -7.12 1.47 8.55
CA ASN A 110 -7.76 0.30 9.15
C ASN A 110 -7.36 -0.99 8.43
N ALA A 111 -7.25 -0.94 7.09
CA ALA A 111 -6.75 -2.07 6.30
C ALA A 111 -5.35 -2.50 6.76
N VAL A 112 -4.39 -1.57 6.79
CA VAL A 112 -3.02 -1.86 7.24
C VAL A 112 -3.01 -2.37 8.68
N LYS A 113 -3.76 -1.72 9.57
CA LYS A 113 -3.84 -2.13 10.98
C LYS A 113 -4.38 -3.55 11.15
N SER A 114 -5.35 -3.95 10.33
CA SER A 114 -5.93 -5.31 10.40
C SER A 114 -4.92 -6.42 10.07
N TRP A 115 -3.78 -6.07 9.46
CA TRP A 115 -2.75 -7.01 9.05
C TRP A 115 -1.60 -7.15 10.06
N GLU A 116 -1.60 -6.36 11.13
CA GLU A 116 -0.51 -6.24 12.12
C GLU A 116 -0.11 -7.60 12.72
N GLU A 117 -1.07 -8.40 13.19
CA GLU A 117 -0.79 -9.73 13.76
C GLU A 117 -0.10 -10.66 12.77
N ARG A 118 -0.50 -10.58 11.50
CA ARG A 118 0.03 -11.43 10.44
C ARG A 118 1.41 -10.94 10.00
N TYR A 119 1.68 -9.64 9.94
CA TYR A 119 3.03 -9.11 9.73
C TYR A 119 3.99 -9.54 10.83
N ASN A 120 3.56 -9.46 12.09
CA ASN A 120 4.37 -9.90 13.23
C ASN A 120 4.71 -11.38 13.14
N THR A 121 3.72 -12.22 12.80
CA THR A 121 3.93 -13.66 12.60
C THR A 121 4.92 -13.93 11.46
N VAL A 122 4.74 -13.24 10.34
CA VAL A 122 5.59 -13.39 9.15
C VAL A 122 7.04 -12.95 9.42
N ASN A 123 7.24 -11.87 10.20
CA ASN A 123 8.56 -11.39 10.62
C ASN A 123 9.25 -12.35 11.61
N HIS A 124 8.49 -12.97 12.54
CA HIS A 124 9.04 -13.89 13.55
C HIS A 124 9.46 -15.25 12.96
N VAL A 125 8.83 -15.67 11.86
CA VAL A 125 9.16 -16.92 11.17
C VAL A 125 10.48 -16.81 10.37
N GLY A 126 11.15 -15.64 10.40
CA GLY A 126 12.50 -15.49 9.87
C GLY A 126 12.51 -15.60 8.35
N ILE A 127 11.73 -14.75 7.66
CA ILE A 127 11.90 -14.58 6.23
C ILE A 127 13.36 -14.18 5.99
N PRO A 128 14.13 -14.95 5.19
CA PRO A 128 15.43 -14.48 4.75
C PRO A 128 15.18 -13.25 3.88
N VAL A 129 15.59 -12.09 4.38
CA VAL A 129 15.58 -10.76 3.74
C VAL A 129 16.53 -10.70 2.52
N TYR A 130 16.70 -11.83 1.80
CA TYR A 130 17.74 -12.05 0.79
C TYR A 130 17.22 -12.19 -0.64
N GLN A 131 15.94 -11.90 -0.89
CA GLN A 131 15.44 -11.66 -2.25
C GLN A 131 14.80 -10.28 -2.31
N PRO A 132 14.80 -9.58 -3.46
CA PRO A 132 14.20 -8.26 -3.54
C PRO A 132 12.70 -8.41 -3.32
N TYR A 133 12.22 -8.24 -2.09
CA TYR A 133 10.79 -8.26 -1.80
C TYR A 133 10.18 -6.95 -2.27
N GLY A 134 9.02 -7.06 -2.90
CA GLY A 134 8.16 -5.94 -3.24
C GLY A 134 6.75 -6.20 -2.74
N PHE A 135 5.89 -5.22 -2.96
CA PHE A 135 4.46 -5.37 -2.71
C PHE A 135 3.65 -4.76 -3.85
N GLY A 136 2.42 -5.21 -4.01
CA GLY A 136 1.44 -4.59 -4.87
C GLY A 136 0.05 -4.77 -4.29
N CYS A 137 -0.85 -3.84 -4.55
CA CYS A 137 -2.17 -3.81 -3.94
C CYS A 137 -3.24 -3.49 -4.96
N ALA A 138 -4.39 -4.16 -4.84
CA ALA A 138 -5.56 -3.94 -5.67
C ALA A 138 -6.82 -3.99 -4.82
N GLY A 139 -7.93 -3.52 -5.36
CA GLY A 139 -9.16 -3.44 -4.60
C GLY A 139 -10.35 -2.98 -5.42
N VAL A 140 -11.46 -2.85 -4.72
CA VAL A 140 -12.72 -2.32 -5.21
C VAL A 140 -13.17 -1.25 -4.22
N LEU A 141 -13.44 -0.03 -4.68
CA LEU A 141 -13.91 1.06 -3.82
C LEU A 141 -15.40 1.30 -4.10
N LYS A 142 -16.26 0.73 -3.24
CA LYS A 142 -17.73 0.74 -3.40
C LYS A 142 -18.44 1.04 -2.07
N GLY A 143 -17.98 2.08 -1.37
CA GLY A 143 -18.51 2.48 -0.07
C GLY A 143 -18.47 1.32 0.94
N PRO A 144 -19.60 0.84 1.48
CA PRO A 144 -19.62 -0.21 2.51
C PRO A 144 -19.24 -1.61 1.98
N ASN A 145 -18.94 -1.76 0.69
CA ASN A 145 -18.40 -2.98 0.10
C ASN A 145 -16.99 -2.74 -0.45
N SER A 146 -16.27 -1.75 0.09
CA SER A 146 -14.90 -1.49 -0.30
C SER A 146 -14.00 -2.61 0.21
N LYS A 147 -13.08 -3.03 -0.64
CA LYS A 147 -12.13 -4.09 -0.35
C LYS A 147 -10.78 -3.68 -0.89
N VAL A 148 -9.73 -3.92 -0.12
CA VAL A 148 -8.36 -3.77 -0.56
C VAL A 148 -7.59 -5.01 -0.16
N ALA A 149 -6.72 -5.47 -1.06
CA ALA A 149 -5.79 -6.52 -0.78
C ALA A 149 -4.39 -6.11 -1.23
N CYS A 150 -3.38 -6.71 -0.61
CA CYS A 150 -1.98 -6.57 -0.97
C CYS A 150 -1.31 -7.94 -1.01
N VAL A 151 -0.38 -8.10 -1.94
CA VAL A 151 0.53 -9.25 -2.00
C VAL A 151 1.94 -8.75 -1.78
N PHE A 152 2.63 -9.42 -0.87
CA PHE A 152 4.05 -9.26 -0.61
C PHE A 152 4.77 -10.47 -1.16
N GLY A 153 5.87 -10.28 -1.88
CA GLY A 153 6.58 -11.40 -2.50
C GLY A 153 7.81 -10.98 -3.28
N ALA A 154 8.45 -11.94 -3.95
CA ALA A 154 9.62 -11.66 -4.78
C ALA A 154 9.29 -10.71 -5.94
N LYS A 155 10.06 -9.63 -6.06
CA LYS A 155 10.02 -8.67 -7.15
C LYS A 155 10.73 -9.28 -8.37
N LEU A 156 10.06 -10.19 -9.06
CA LEU A 156 10.52 -10.76 -10.33
C LEU A 156 10.51 -9.72 -11.47
#